data_AF-A0A095Z103-F1
#
_entry.id   AF-A0A095Z103-F1
#
_cell.length_a   1.000
_cell.length_b   1.000
_cell.length_c   1.000
_cell.angle_alpha   90.00
_cell.angle_beta   90.00
_cell.angle_gamma   90.00
#
_symmetry.space_group_name_H-M   'P 1'
#
loop_
_entity.id
_entity.type
_entity.pdbx_description
1 polymer ?
#
loop_
_entity_poly.entity_id
_entity_poly.type
_entity_poly.pdbx_seq_one_letter_code
_entity_poly.pdbx_strand_id
1 'polypeptide(L)'
;MIDMNYTFDRDIMRWFDYLFENRTNTLRVDNFICNMYDELVYESMGKRLPLPVKKFKDDNVISLEKKGSNFWTISFLLPSKYVYRLRENVHPYFGHYIYENISIYNNDEVYSLINKYIADILNFMVDYVYYPEEGDYYIDYRDDFIKTCSSLELGKRVLITDDIYMWIKSDEEIDFVNRSKSFNMKLRFDSSSGQELMDAIIDLSRSILLTRR
;
A
#
# COMPACT_ATOMS: atom_id res chain seq x y z
N MET A 1 24.01 3.56 -9.29
CA MET A 1 22.53 3.57 -9.21
C MET A 1 22.14 4.63 -8.22
N ILE A 2 21.23 5.53 -8.61
CA ILE A 2 20.58 6.44 -7.67
C ILE A 2 19.40 5.65 -7.11
N ASP A 3 19.36 5.40 -5.81
CA ASP A 3 18.19 4.78 -5.18
C ASP A 3 16.99 5.72 -5.39
N MET A 4 15.85 5.19 -5.83
CA MET A 4 14.64 6.00 -5.92
C MET A 4 14.27 6.51 -4.54
N ASN A 5 14.16 7.83 -4.42
CA ASN A 5 13.71 8.47 -3.21
C ASN A 5 12.20 8.71 -3.27
N TYR A 6 11.44 7.61 -3.47
CA TYR A 6 9.99 7.65 -3.40
C TYR A 6 9.55 7.76 -1.96
N THR A 7 8.76 8.79 -1.68
CA THR A 7 8.13 8.94 -0.38
C THR A 7 6.62 8.90 -0.56
N PHE A 8 5.94 7.98 0.13
CA PHE A 8 4.51 8.02 0.35
C PHE A 8 4.11 9.39 0.85
N ASP A 9 3.17 10.03 0.18
CA ASP A 9 2.67 11.34 0.58
C ASP A 9 2.00 11.23 1.96
N ARG A 10 2.53 11.98 2.93
CA ARG A 10 2.04 11.94 4.30
C ARG A 10 0.60 12.43 4.41
N ASP A 11 0.17 13.34 3.54
CA ASP A 11 -1.20 13.85 3.59
C ASP A 11 -2.24 12.76 3.27
N ILE A 12 -1.85 11.68 2.57
CA ILE A 12 -2.68 10.49 2.37
C ILE A 12 -3.03 9.82 3.72
N MET A 13 -2.15 9.91 4.71
CA MET A 13 -2.43 9.33 6.04
C MET A 13 -3.62 10.01 6.73
N ARG A 14 -3.90 11.29 6.43
CA ARG A 14 -5.09 11.99 6.95
C ARG A 14 -6.39 11.33 6.50
N TRP A 15 -6.40 10.68 5.35
CA TRP A 15 -7.60 9.99 4.86
C TRP A 15 -7.92 8.75 5.70
N PHE A 16 -6.90 8.11 6.29
CA PHE A 16 -7.13 7.02 7.24
C PHE A 16 -7.70 7.56 8.55
N ASP A 17 -7.25 8.73 9.02
CA ASP A 17 -7.81 9.40 10.20
C ASP A 17 -9.31 9.67 10.05
N TYR A 18 -9.72 10.13 8.87
CA TYR A 18 -11.13 10.38 8.54
C TYR A 18 -12.03 9.13 8.63
N LEU A 19 -11.51 7.91 8.56
CA LEU A 19 -12.31 6.70 8.85
C LEU A 19 -12.79 6.69 10.31
N PHE A 20 -11.90 7.07 11.23
CA PHE A 20 -12.17 7.12 12.66
C PHE A 20 -13.01 8.34 13.03
N GLU A 21 -12.70 9.51 12.45
CA GLU A 21 -13.47 10.74 12.64
C GLU A 21 -14.94 10.58 12.27
N ASN A 22 -15.19 9.98 11.10
CA ASN A 22 -16.54 9.76 10.59
C ASN A 22 -17.18 8.45 11.08
N ARG A 23 -16.49 7.69 11.95
CA ARG A 23 -16.95 6.39 12.50
C ARG A 23 -17.42 5.43 11.41
N THR A 24 -16.68 5.37 10.31
CA THR A 24 -16.98 4.53 9.13
C THR A 24 -15.85 3.55 8.86
N ASN A 25 -16.18 2.41 8.24
CA ASN A 25 -15.20 1.43 7.77
C ASN A 25 -14.81 1.64 6.30
N THR A 26 -15.52 2.51 5.58
CA THR A 26 -15.20 2.87 4.19
C THR A 26 -15.34 4.36 4.03
N LEU A 27 -14.32 4.98 3.44
CA LEU A 27 -14.30 6.38 3.09
C LEU A 27 -13.90 6.54 1.63
N ARG A 28 -14.58 7.43 0.92
CA ARG A 28 -14.24 7.83 -0.44
C ARG A 28 -13.79 9.29 -0.38
N VAL A 29 -12.52 9.53 -0.66
CA VAL A 29 -11.92 10.87 -0.71
C VAL A 29 -11.30 11.02 -2.09
N ASP A 30 -11.67 12.09 -2.80
CA ASP A 30 -11.26 12.32 -4.18
C ASP A 30 -11.49 11.09 -5.08
N ASN A 31 -10.41 10.59 -5.67
CA ASN A 31 -10.39 9.38 -6.49
C ASN A 31 -9.80 8.20 -5.73
N PHE A 32 -9.98 8.12 -4.41
CA PHE A 32 -9.46 7.03 -3.58
C PHE A 32 -10.54 6.41 -2.72
N ILE A 33 -10.34 5.14 -2.40
CA ILE A 33 -11.16 4.37 -1.48
C ILE A 33 -10.25 3.91 -0.35
N CYS A 34 -10.54 4.37 0.86
CA CYS A 34 -9.92 3.92 2.08
C CYS A 34 -10.87 2.95 2.77
N ASN A 35 -10.38 1.77 3.13
CA ASN A 35 -11.16 0.79 3.86
C ASN A 35 -10.44 0.37 5.14
N MET A 36 -11.23 0.10 6.17
CA MET A 36 -10.80 -0.61 7.37
C MET A 36 -11.60 -1.90 7.47
N TYR A 37 -10.88 -3.02 7.55
CA TYR A 37 -11.47 -4.34 7.67
C TYR A 37 -11.29 -4.83 9.10
N ASP A 38 -12.42 -5.15 9.73
CA ASP A 38 -12.50 -5.93 10.95
C ASP A 38 -12.77 -7.39 10.56
N GLU A 39 -11.96 -8.32 11.08
CA GLU A 39 -11.99 -9.75 10.72
C GLU A 39 -13.39 -10.36 10.88
N LEU A 40 -14.08 -10.02 11.98
CA LEU A 40 -15.40 -10.55 12.31
C LEU A 40 -16.47 -10.15 11.28
N VAL A 41 -16.36 -8.94 10.73
CA VAL A 41 -17.35 -8.40 9.79
C VAL A 41 -17.15 -9.00 8.39
N TYR A 42 -15.90 -9.17 7.95
CA TYR A 42 -15.63 -9.63 6.58
C TYR A 42 -15.75 -11.14 6.39
N GLU A 43 -15.44 -11.94 7.40
CA GLU A 43 -15.73 -13.39 7.37
C GLU A 43 -17.23 -13.64 7.23
N SER A 44 -18.07 -12.86 7.91
CA SER A 44 -19.54 -12.96 7.81
C SER A 44 -20.09 -12.60 6.41
N MET A 45 -19.34 -11.83 5.62
CA MET A 45 -19.69 -11.43 4.25
C MET A 45 -19.10 -12.35 3.17
N GLY A 46 -18.40 -13.42 3.53
CA GLY A 46 -17.77 -14.36 2.58
C GLY A 46 -16.61 -13.74 1.78
N LYS A 47 -16.05 -12.62 2.24
CA LYS A 47 -14.94 -11.91 1.58
C LYS A 47 -13.62 -12.27 2.24
N ARG A 48 -12.58 -12.54 1.44
CA ARG A 48 -11.21 -12.73 1.95
C ARG A 48 -10.55 -11.40 2.24
N LEU A 49 -9.90 -11.29 3.40
CA LEU A 49 -9.13 -10.11 3.78
C LEU A 49 -7.90 -9.92 2.87
N PRO A 50 -7.49 -8.67 2.59
CA PRO A 50 -6.29 -8.37 1.80
C PRO A 50 -4.99 -8.92 2.42
N LEU A 51 -4.96 -9.01 3.75
CA LEU A 51 -3.88 -9.55 4.58
C LEU A 51 -4.47 -10.59 5.56
N PRO A 52 -3.76 -11.70 5.84
CA PRO A 52 -4.22 -12.67 6.83
C PRO A 52 -4.06 -12.11 8.24
N VAL A 53 -5.17 -11.87 8.95
CA VAL A 53 -5.23 -11.51 10.38
C VAL A 53 -4.94 -12.77 11.22
N LYS A 54 -3.74 -13.34 11.08
CA LYS A 54 -3.39 -14.61 11.74
C LYS A 54 -2.35 -14.49 12.85
N LYS A 55 -1.80 -13.30 13.12
CA LYS A 55 -0.80 -13.13 14.19
C LYS A 55 -1.38 -12.55 15.48
N PHE A 56 -2.35 -11.65 15.40
CA PHE A 56 -3.11 -11.17 16.54
C PHE A 56 -4.57 -11.18 16.13
N LYS A 57 -5.38 -11.89 16.91
CA LYS A 57 -6.80 -12.20 16.68
C LYS A 57 -7.71 -10.94 16.64
N ASP A 58 -7.10 -9.76 16.64
CA ASP A 58 -7.73 -8.47 16.85
C ASP A 58 -7.17 -7.37 15.92
N ASP A 59 -6.13 -7.61 15.11
CA ASP A 59 -5.54 -6.53 14.27
C ASP A 59 -6.47 -6.13 13.12
N ASN A 60 -6.52 -4.82 12.83
CA ASN A 60 -7.36 -4.28 11.77
C ASN A 60 -6.51 -4.10 10.50
N VAL A 61 -7.07 -4.45 9.35
CA VAL A 61 -6.43 -4.17 8.06
C VAL A 61 -6.91 -2.80 7.57
N ILE A 62 -5.99 -1.89 7.29
CA ILE A 62 -6.27 -0.68 6.54
C ILE A 62 -5.86 -0.91 5.09
N SER A 63 -6.68 -0.50 4.13
CA SER A 63 -6.31 -0.48 2.73
C SER A 63 -6.58 0.86 2.06
N LEU A 64 -5.80 1.11 1.01
CA LEU A 64 -5.95 2.22 0.09
C LEU A 64 -5.90 1.69 -1.35
N GLU A 65 -6.84 2.14 -2.15
CA GLU A 65 -6.91 1.88 -3.60
C GLU A 65 -7.45 3.11 -4.33
N LYS A 66 -7.17 3.21 -5.62
CA LYS A 66 -7.71 4.28 -6.47
C LYS A 66 -9.12 3.92 -6.95
N LYS A 67 -10.08 4.82 -6.75
CA LYS A 67 -11.44 4.67 -7.27
C LYS A 67 -11.41 4.63 -8.81
N GLY A 68 -12.05 3.62 -9.37
CA GLY A 68 -12.17 3.48 -10.83
C GLY A 68 -10.92 2.92 -11.50
N SER A 69 -9.90 2.52 -10.73
CA SER A 69 -8.76 1.73 -11.19
C SER A 69 -8.57 0.55 -10.24
N ASN A 70 -8.15 -0.60 -10.77
CA ASN A 70 -7.75 -1.76 -9.97
C ASN A 70 -6.24 -1.97 -9.99
N PHE A 71 -5.47 -1.00 -10.50
CA PHE A 71 -4.04 -1.13 -10.74
C PHE A 71 -3.22 -1.43 -9.50
N TRP A 72 -3.61 -0.89 -8.34
CA TRP A 72 -2.87 -1.14 -7.12
C TRP A 72 -3.77 -1.10 -5.90
N THR A 73 -3.33 -1.83 -4.87
CA THR A 73 -3.89 -1.75 -3.53
C THR A 73 -2.74 -1.82 -2.54
N ILE A 74 -2.69 -0.87 -1.61
CA ILE A 74 -1.78 -0.93 -0.46
C ILE A 74 -2.60 -1.32 0.76
N SER A 75 -2.07 -2.22 1.58
CA SER A 75 -2.69 -2.61 2.84
C SER A 75 -1.66 -2.75 3.93
N PHE A 76 -2.01 -2.35 5.15
CA PHE A 76 -1.17 -2.53 6.33
C PHE A 76 -2.01 -2.83 7.57
N LEU A 77 -1.38 -3.44 8.57
CA LEU A 77 -2.02 -3.75 9.83
C LEU A 77 -1.90 -2.60 10.82
N LEU A 78 -3.00 -2.30 11.50
CA LEU A 78 -3.02 -1.48 12.70
C LEU A 78 -3.33 -2.34 13.92
N PRO A 79 -2.55 -2.20 15.01
CA PRO A 79 -2.84 -2.90 16.26
C PRO A 79 -4.24 -2.58 16.78
N SER A 80 -4.98 -3.59 17.21
CA SER A 80 -6.34 -3.40 17.73
C SER A 80 -6.45 -2.37 18.84
N LYS A 81 -5.48 -2.39 19.77
CA LYS A 81 -5.38 -1.42 20.86
C LYS A 81 -5.24 0.01 20.36
N TYR A 82 -4.54 0.20 19.23
CA TYR A 82 -4.37 1.49 18.60
C TYR A 82 -5.67 1.96 17.94
N VAL A 83 -6.35 1.08 17.20
CA VAL A 83 -7.69 1.33 16.64
C VAL A 83 -8.73 1.66 17.71
N TYR A 84 -8.76 0.90 18.80
CA TYR A 84 -9.65 1.18 19.93
C TYR A 84 -9.40 2.58 20.50
N ARG A 85 -8.13 2.95 20.73
CA ARG A 85 -7.77 4.30 21.18
C ARG A 85 -8.26 5.37 20.21
N LEU A 86 -8.07 5.19 18.91
CA LEU A 86 -8.55 6.13 17.91
C LEU A 86 -10.08 6.27 18.00
N ARG A 87 -10.84 5.17 17.97
CA ARG A 87 -12.32 5.20 18.03
C ARG A 87 -12.88 5.84 19.30
N GLU A 88 -12.30 5.55 20.47
CA GLU A 88 -12.79 6.07 21.75
C GLU A 88 -12.48 7.57 21.93
N ASN A 89 -11.34 8.04 21.40
CA ASN A 89 -10.89 9.42 21.59
C ASN A 89 -11.38 10.38 20.50
N VAL A 90 -12.04 9.89 19.44
CA VAL A 90 -12.81 10.70 18.48
C VAL A 90 -14.21 11.02 19.06
N HIS A 91 -14.25 11.55 20.28
CA HIS A 91 -15.49 11.99 20.89
C HIS A 91 -15.67 13.50 20.63
N PRO A 92 -16.85 13.95 20.15
CA PRO A 92 -17.08 15.36 19.78
C PRO A 92 -16.86 16.38 20.91
N TYR A 93 -16.81 15.92 22.17
CA TYR A 93 -16.58 16.78 23.34
C TYR A 93 -15.11 16.89 23.79
N PHE A 94 -14.22 16.02 23.31
CA PHE A 94 -12.78 16.03 23.64
C PHE A 94 -11.90 16.33 22.41
N GLY A 95 -12.56 16.80 21.35
CA GLY A 95 -12.30 16.46 19.94
C GLY A 95 -11.07 17.04 19.24
N HIS A 96 -10.04 17.52 19.93
CA HIS A 96 -8.82 17.97 19.23
C HIS A 96 -7.51 17.58 19.94
N TYR A 97 -7.38 17.80 21.25
CA TYR A 97 -6.08 17.71 21.92
C TYR A 97 -5.47 16.29 22.01
N ILE A 98 -6.29 15.26 22.25
CA ILE A 98 -5.77 13.88 22.38
C ILE A 98 -5.70 13.21 21.01
N TYR A 99 -6.69 13.46 20.15
CA TYR A 99 -6.77 12.82 18.84
C TYR A 99 -5.58 13.18 17.95
N GLU A 100 -5.20 14.46 17.87
CA GLU A 100 -4.03 14.89 17.10
C GLU A 100 -2.75 14.16 17.52
N ASN A 101 -2.58 13.87 18.82
CA ASN A 101 -1.39 13.20 19.33
C ASN A 101 -1.35 11.69 19.05
N ILE A 102 -2.49 11.07 18.74
CA ILE A 102 -2.58 9.62 18.48
C ILE A 102 -2.97 9.31 17.03
N SER A 103 -3.23 10.32 16.20
CA SER A 103 -3.68 10.16 14.82
C SER A 103 -2.69 9.36 13.97
N ILE A 104 -3.21 8.69 12.95
CA ILE A 104 -2.41 7.96 11.98
C ILE A 104 -1.52 8.94 11.22
N TYR A 105 -2.02 10.13 10.86
CA TYR A 105 -1.23 11.19 10.21
C TYR A 105 0.05 11.55 10.97
N ASN A 106 0.00 11.56 12.30
CA ASN A 106 1.13 11.88 13.16
C ASN A 106 1.92 10.64 13.61
N ASN A 107 1.60 9.45 13.11
CA ASN A 107 2.27 8.22 13.48
C ASN A 107 3.48 7.94 12.57
N ASP A 108 4.66 8.41 13.00
CA ASP A 108 5.91 8.22 12.27
C ASP A 108 6.32 6.76 12.09
N GLU A 109 5.95 5.86 13.00
CA GLU A 109 6.25 4.43 12.87
C GLU A 109 5.48 3.81 11.70
N VAL A 110 4.17 4.08 11.61
CA VAL A 110 3.32 3.61 10.50
C VAL A 110 3.77 4.24 9.19
N TYR A 111 4.04 5.55 9.19
CA TYR A 111 4.53 6.25 8.00
C TYR A 111 5.84 5.67 7.48
N SER A 112 6.82 5.46 8.37
CA SER A 112 8.14 4.92 8.02
C SER A 112 8.03 3.48 7.53
N LEU A 113 7.14 2.69 8.13
CA LEU A 113 6.89 1.31 7.72
C LEU A 113 6.33 1.23 6.29
N ILE A 114 5.32 2.05 5.97
CA ILE A 114 4.72 2.08 4.62
C ILE A 114 5.77 2.53 3.60
N ASN A 115 6.48 3.63 3.89
CA ASN A 115 7.51 4.17 3.01
C ASN A 115 8.60 3.16 2.69
N LYS A 116 9.14 2.49 3.72
CA LYS A 116 10.19 1.50 3.56
C LYS A 116 9.78 0.42 2.55
N TYR A 117 8.61 -0.21 2.74
CA TYR A 117 8.21 -1.32 1.88
C TYR A 117 7.85 -0.89 0.47
N ILE A 118 7.22 0.29 0.29
CA ILE A 118 6.99 0.84 -1.06
C ILE A 118 8.32 1.07 -1.77
N ALA A 119 9.28 1.72 -1.10
CA ALA A 119 10.59 2.02 -1.68
C ALA A 119 11.36 0.73 -2.00
N ASP A 120 11.41 -0.24 -1.09
CA ASP A 120 12.06 -1.54 -1.29
C ASP A 120 11.46 -2.29 -2.50
N ILE A 121 10.13 -2.26 -2.67
CA ILE A 121 9.45 -2.90 -3.82
C ILE A 121 9.80 -2.17 -5.12
N LEU A 122 9.66 -0.84 -5.16
CA LEU A 122 9.92 -0.08 -6.38
C LEU A 122 11.40 -0.13 -6.78
N ASN A 123 12.31 -0.03 -5.82
CA ASN A 123 13.75 -0.22 -6.05
C ASN A 123 14.07 -1.64 -6.52
N PHE A 124 13.28 -2.65 -6.19
CA PHE A 124 13.46 -3.97 -6.80
C PHE A 124 12.97 -4.00 -8.25
N MET A 125 11.83 -3.35 -8.53
CA MET A 125 11.12 -3.48 -9.81
C MET A 125 11.70 -2.66 -10.95
N VAL A 126 12.07 -1.41 -10.71
CA VAL A 126 12.28 -0.42 -11.78
C VAL A 126 13.54 0.40 -11.57
N ASP A 127 14.07 0.96 -12.66
CA ASP A 127 15.08 2.01 -12.67
C ASP A 127 14.44 3.31 -13.16
N TYR A 128 14.78 4.40 -12.47
CA TYR A 128 14.39 5.75 -12.88
C TYR A 128 15.65 6.51 -13.29
N VAL A 129 15.68 6.92 -14.55
CA VAL A 129 16.83 7.62 -15.12
C VAL A 129 16.37 8.96 -15.66
N TYR A 130 17.00 10.02 -15.17
CA TYR A 130 16.87 11.34 -15.75
C TYR A 130 17.81 11.44 -16.95
N TYR A 131 17.27 11.79 -18.11
CA TYR A 131 18.04 12.04 -19.33
C TYR A 131 18.14 13.55 -19.55
N PRO A 132 19.26 14.20 -19.17
CA PRO A 132 19.38 15.66 -19.21
C PRO A 132 19.25 16.25 -20.61
N GLU A 133 19.65 15.49 -21.63
CA GLU A 133 19.60 15.92 -23.03
C GLU A 133 18.16 16.09 -23.53
N GLU A 134 17.24 15.31 -22.98
CA GLU A 134 15.81 15.33 -23.33
C GLU A 134 14.99 16.13 -22.31
N GLY A 135 15.57 16.43 -21.15
CA GLY A 135 14.89 17.11 -20.07
C GLY A 135 13.80 16.27 -19.42
N ASP A 136 13.84 14.94 -19.59
CA ASP A 136 12.76 14.03 -19.18
C ASP A 136 13.26 12.85 -18.33
N TYR A 137 12.32 12.20 -17.64
CA TYR A 137 12.55 11.02 -16.83
C TYR A 137 12.00 9.77 -17.53
N TYR A 138 12.82 8.72 -17.54
CA TYR A 138 12.44 7.41 -18.07
C TYR A 138 12.39 6.38 -16.96
N ILE A 139 11.43 5.47 -17.09
CA ILE A 139 11.20 4.35 -16.19
C ILE A 139 11.36 3.09 -17.02
N ASP A 140 12.19 2.18 -16.55
CA ASP A 140 12.29 0.84 -17.13
C ASP A 140 12.34 -0.20 -16.03
N TYR A 141 12.05 -1.45 -16.35
CA TYR A 141 12.19 -2.55 -15.41
C TYR A 141 13.66 -2.86 -15.15
N ARG A 142 13.98 -3.20 -13.90
CA ARG A 142 15.29 -3.75 -13.56
C ARG A 142 15.44 -5.15 -14.13
N ASP A 143 16.65 -5.45 -14.64
CA ASP A 143 17.00 -6.79 -15.13
C ASP A 143 16.72 -7.89 -14.09
N ASP A 144 16.99 -7.61 -12.81
CA ASP A 144 16.79 -8.58 -11.73
C ASP A 144 15.30 -8.85 -11.47
N PHE A 145 14.44 -7.85 -11.63
CA PHE A 145 13.00 -8.03 -11.61
C PHE A 145 12.54 -8.91 -12.77
N ILE A 146 12.98 -8.60 -14.00
CA ILE A 146 12.64 -9.38 -15.21
C ILE A 146 13.08 -10.84 -15.06
N LYS A 147 14.32 -11.09 -14.62
CA LYS A 147 14.86 -12.44 -14.38
C LYS A 147 14.04 -13.18 -13.33
N THR A 148 13.70 -12.50 -12.24
CA THR A 148 12.90 -13.09 -11.16
C THR A 148 11.55 -13.52 -11.71
N CYS A 149 10.81 -12.63 -12.38
CA CYS A 149 9.51 -12.93 -12.98
C CYS A 149 9.58 -14.06 -14.02
N SER A 150 10.61 -14.07 -14.87
CA SER A 150 10.80 -15.11 -15.90
C SER A 150 11.05 -16.49 -15.33
N SER A 151 11.57 -16.57 -14.10
CA SER A 151 11.89 -17.83 -13.41
C SER A 151 10.80 -18.27 -12.41
N LEU A 152 9.81 -17.43 -12.15
CA LEU A 152 8.84 -17.64 -11.07
C LEU A 152 7.59 -18.34 -11.58
N GLU A 153 7.33 -19.55 -11.08
CA GLU A 153 6.06 -20.23 -11.34
C GLU A 153 4.89 -19.52 -10.63
N LEU A 154 3.70 -19.57 -11.24
CA LEU A 154 2.48 -19.00 -10.68
C LEU A 154 2.20 -19.54 -9.26
N GLY A 155 1.95 -18.62 -8.33
CA GLY A 155 1.68 -18.89 -6.92
C GLY A 155 2.91 -19.22 -6.06
N LYS A 156 4.11 -19.39 -6.66
CA LYS A 156 5.35 -19.57 -5.88
C LYS A 156 5.84 -18.24 -5.34
N ARG A 157 6.32 -18.29 -4.10
CA ARG A 157 6.88 -17.11 -3.41
C ARG A 157 8.38 -17.09 -3.54
N VAL A 158 8.92 -15.92 -3.86
CA VAL A 158 10.35 -15.63 -3.88
C VAL A 158 10.64 -14.45 -2.95
N LEU A 159 11.76 -14.52 -2.25
CA LEU A 159 12.24 -13.43 -1.41
C LEU A 159 13.03 -12.45 -2.30
N ILE A 160 12.57 -11.20 -2.41
CA ILE A 160 13.15 -10.19 -3.32
C ILE A 160 13.99 -9.13 -2.61
N THR A 161 13.80 -8.98 -1.30
CA THR A 161 14.62 -8.17 -0.39
C THR A 161 14.77 -8.93 0.93
N ASP A 162 15.42 -8.36 1.95
CA ASP A 162 15.58 -9.02 3.24
C ASP A 162 14.26 -9.39 3.94
N ASP A 163 13.17 -8.68 3.62
CA ASP A 163 11.89 -8.82 4.32
C ASP A 163 10.66 -8.95 3.41
N ILE A 164 10.79 -8.84 2.08
CA ILE A 164 9.64 -8.83 1.16
C ILE A 164 9.61 -10.10 0.30
N TYR A 165 8.47 -10.78 0.35
CA TYR A 165 8.13 -11.84 -0.60
C TYR A 165 7.30 -11.31 -1.75
N MET A 166 7.62 -11.74 -2.96
CA MET A 166 6.85 -11.54 -4.18
C MET A 166 6.25 -12.86 -4.65
N TRP A 167 5.07 -12.83 -5.26
CA TRP A 167 4.56 -13.91 -6.10
C TRP A 167 3.64 -13.41 -7.21
N ILE A 168 3.65 -14.11 -8.34
CA ILE A 168 2.69 -13.93 -9.43
C ILE A 168 1.43 -14.70 -9.05
N LYS A 169 0.30 -14.01 -8.95
CA LYS A 169 -0.98 -14.59 -8.53
C LYS A 169 -1.84 -15.00 -9.73
N SER A 170 -1.74 -14.23 -10.81
CA SER A 170 -2.29 -14.51 -12.14
C SER A 170 -1.43 -13.80 -13.18
N ASP A 171 -1.74 -13.98 -14.46
CA ASP A 171 -1.06 -13.30 -15.57
C ASP A 171 -1.17 -11.76 -15.51
N GLU A 172 -1.99 -11.23 -14.61
CA GLU A 172 -2.40 -9.83 -14.49
C GLU A 172 -2.32 -9.33 -13.03
N GLU A 173 -1.74 -10.09 -12.11
CA GLU A 173 -1.64 -9.70 -10.69
C GLU A 173 -0.35 -10.21 -10.05
N ILE A 174 0.39 -9.26 -9.45
CA ILE A 174 1.59 -9.53 -8.65
C ILE A 174 1.35 -9.02 -7.23
N ASP A 175 1.64 -9.88 -6.26
CA ASP A 175 1.49 -9.59 -4.83
C ASP A 175 2.88 -9.47 -4.17
N PHE A 176 3.02 -8.46 -3.32
CA PHE A 176 4.18 -8.24 -2.45
C PHE A 176 3.71 -8.24 -1.00
N VAL A 177 4.33 -9.03 -0.14
CA VAL A 177 4.02 -9.09 1.30
C VAL A 177 5.28 -9.22 2.12
N ASN A 178 5.37 -8.43 3.18
CA ASN A 178 6.51 -8.51 4.08
C ASN A 178 6.44 -9.78 4.96
N ARG A 179 7.58 -10.22 5.52
CA ARG A 179 7.69 -11.49 6.27
C ARG A 179 6.75 -11.53 7.47
N SER A 180 6.52 -10.40 8.13
CA SER A 180 5.61 -10.32 9.28
C SER A 180 4.13 -10.35 8.87
N LYS A 181 3.82 -10.16 7.58
CA LYS A 181 2.48 -10.01 7.00
C LYS A 181 1.71 -8.80 7.54
N SER A 182 2.45 -7.75 7.92
CA SER A 182 1.89 -6.46 8.37
C SER A 182 1.72 -5.46 7.23
N PHE A 183 2.25 -5.75 6.04
CA PHE A 183 2.16 -4.92 4.85
C PHE A 183 1.92 -5.79 3.61
N ASN A 184 1.08 -5.30 2.70
CA ASN A 184 0.86 -5.85 1.38
C ASN A 184 0.75 -4.71 0.36
N MET A 185 1.40 -4.90 -0.78
CA MET A 185 1.11 -4.17 -2.00
C MET A 185 0.66 -5.18 -3.05
N LYS A 186 -0.43 -4.87 -3.74
CA LYS A 186 -0.88 -5.59 -4.93
C LYS A 186 -0.71 -4.67 -6.12
N LEU A 187 -0.19 -5.20 -7.21
CA LEU A 187 -0.19 -4.55 -8.51
C LEU A 187 -0.98 -5.43 -9.48
N ARG A 188 -1.85 -4.81 -10.27
CA ARG A 188 -2.68 -5.46 -11.27
C ARG A 188 -2.69 -4.64 -12.54
N PHE A 189 -3.05 -5.26 -13.65
CA PHE A 189 -3.26 -4.60 -14.94
C PHE A 189 -4.26 -5.41 -15.76
N ASP A 190 -4.80 -4.85 -16.84
CA ASP A 190 -5.73 -5.55 -17.73
C ASP A 190 -5.13 -5.63 -19.14
N SER A 191 -4.52 -6.77 -19.45
CA SER A 191 -3.89 -7.02 -20.74
C SER A 191 -4.90 -6.99 -21.90
N SER A 192 -6.17 -7.33 -21.63
CA SER A 192 -7.24 -7.29 -22.63
C SER A 192 -7.61 -5.86 -23.06
N SER A 193 -7.35 -4.89 -22.17
CA SER A 193 -7.50 -3.46 -22.46
C SER A 193 -6.22 -2.81 -23.01
N GLY A 194 -5.16 -3.59 -23.23
CA GLY A 194 -3.86 -3.10 -23.69
C GLY A 194 -3.00 -2.47 -22.59
N GLN A 195 -3.33 -2.70 -21.31
CA GLN A 195 -2.53 -2.23 -20.17
C GLN A 195 -1.45 -3.24 -19.82
N GLU A 196 -0.38 -2.72 -19.21
CA GLU A 196 0.72 -3.52 -18.70
C GLU A 196 1.03 -3.17 -17.23
N LEU A 197 1.89 -3.96 -16.60
CA LEU A 197 2.31 -3.73 -15.21
C LEU A 197 2.93 -2.34 -15.00
N MET A 198 3.55 -1.75 -16.02
CA MET A 198 4.17 -0.42 -15.95
C MET A 198 3.11 0.67 -15.75
N ASP A 199 1.92 0.51 -16.35
CA ASP A 199 0.80 1.43 -16.12
C ASP A 199 0.41 1.47 -14.64
N ALA A 200 0.43 0.31 -13.98
CA ALA A 200 0.12 0.22 -12.56
C ALA A 200 1.17 0.92 -11.68
N ILE A 201 2.46 0.77 -12.02
CA ILE A 201 3.57 1.43 -11.34
C ILE A 201 3.48 2.95 -11.53
N ILE A 202 3.25 3.41 -12.76
CA ILE A 202 3.10 4.83 -13.09
C ILE A 202 1.89 5.42 -12.38
N ASP A 203 0.74 4.73 -12.38
CA ASP A 203 -0.46 5.18 -11.70
C ASP A 203 -0.24 5.30 -10.19
N LEU A 204 0.40 4.31 -9.57
CA LEU A 204 0.79 4.35 -8.16
C LEU A 204 1.68 5.56 -7.86
N SER A 205 2.77 5.72 -8.62
CA SER A 205 3.73 6.81 -8.47
C SER A 205 3.09 8.18 -8.60
N ARG A 206 2.21 8.37 -9.58
CA ARG A 206 1.51 9.64 -9.79
C ARG A 206 0.41 9.91 -8.77
N SER A 207 -0.15 8.87 -8.16
CA SER A 207 -1.32 9.00 -7.31
C SER A 207 -0.96 9.31 -5.86
N ILE A 208 0.07 8.68 -5.30
CA ILE A 208 0.35 8.75 -3.85
C ILE A 208 1.82 8.88 -3.47
N LEU A 209 2.74 8.94 -4.45
CA LEU A 209 4.17 9.08 -4.18
C LEU A 209 4.68 10.45 -4.56
N LEU A 210 5.48 11.03 -3.68
CA LEU A 210 6.25 12.24 -3.94
C LEU A 210 7.63 11.82 -4.43
N THR A 211 8.04 12.37 -5.57
CA THR A 211 9.42 12.27 -6.06
C THR A 211 10.22 13.41 -5.42
N ARG A 212 11.16 13.10 -4.52
CA ARG A 212 12.11 14.12 -4.04
C ARG A 212 13.15 14.36 -5.15
N ARG A 213 13.20 15.62 -5.63
CA ARG A 213 14.25 16.12 -6.52
C ARG A 213 15.56 16.30 -5.76
#